data_AF-A0A819RVY2-F1
#
_entry.id   AF-A0A819RVY2-F1
#
_cell.length_a   1.000
_cell.length_b   1.000
_cell.length_c   1.000
_cell.angle_alpha   90.00
_cell.angle_beta   90.00
_cell.angle_gamma   90.00
#
_symmetry.space_group_name_H-M   'P 1'
#
loop_
_entity.id
_entity.type
_entity.pdbx_description
1 polymer ?
#
loop_
_entity_poly.entity_id
_entity_poly.type
_entity_poly.pdbx_seq_one_letter_code
_entity_poly.pdbx_strand_id
1 'polypeptide(L)'
;RTDLRHGKQYQGVETPSQTRYVGYYDKILHIYNHEMPPTKVVTLNSIVITAIASIGNGDGSDLFFTISNYDELLGKFQLRQDNQLDTNSCKNEHNREEDKVTISDIRLSPLKGDVKIMFFSTNKKVPKNYDDCAFYFWFNTSFIENNSLLLKREELDNPHKAKTWHIFRETFSVLLTFGNEA
;
A
#
# COMPACT_ATOMS: atom_id res chain seq x y z
N ARG A 1 34.07 -2.42 -6.78
CA ARG A 1 34.35 -3.85 -7.07
C ARG A 1 33.19 -4.62 -6.45
N THR A 2 32.27 -5.14 -7.28
CA THR A 2 31.03 -5.77 -6.82
C THR A 2 31.14 -7.27 -7.08
N ASP A 3 31.08 -8.07 -6.02
CA ASP A 3 31.15 -9.52 -6.08
C ASP A 3 29.73 -10.08 -6.24
N LEU A 4 29.50 -10.88 -7.29
CA LEU A 4 28.19 -11.36 -7.75
C LEU A 4 27.78 -12.72 -7.12
N ARG A 5 28.29 -13.05 -5.93
CA ARG A 5 28.25 -14.46 -5.45
C ARG A 5 27.50 -14.77 -4.16
N HIS A 6 26.70 -13.89 -3.56
CA HIS A 6 25.91 -14.27 -2.38
C HIS A 6 24.56 -13.51 -2.27
N GLY A 7 23.44 -14.25 -2.28
CA GLY A 7 22.14 -13.86 -1.71
C GLY A 7 21.28 -12.85 -2.48
N LYS A 8 20.12 -13.27 -3.00
CA LYS A 8 19.03 -12.35 -3.38
C LYS A 8 18.52 -11.65 -2.10
N GLN A 9 18.53 -10.31 -2.11
CA GLN A 9 18.15 -9.39 -1.03
C GLN A 9 19.19 -9.19 0.08
N TYR A 10 19.60 -7.93 0.25
CA TYR A 10 20.43 -7.47 1.35
C TYR A 10 19.63 -7.56 2.65
N GLN A 11 20.00 -8.51 3.51
CA GLN A 11 19.39 -8.65 4.82
C GLN A 11 19.82 -7.48 5.72
N GLY A 12 18.90 -6.56 6.00
CA GLY A 12 18.98 -5.70 7.19
C GLY A 12 18.61 -4.23 7.02
N VAL A 13 18.49 -3.70 5.80
CA VAL A 13 18.26 -2.25 5.58
C VAL A 13 17.16 -1.97 4.55
N GLU A 14 16.92 -2.89 3.60
CA GLU A 14 16.02 -2.63 2.48
C GLU A 14 14.55 -2.85 2.84
N THR A 15 13.71 -1.84 2.58
CA THR A 15 12.25 -2.02 2.60
C THR A 15 11.76 -2.41 1.20
N PRO A 16 10.67 -3.20 1.07
CA PRO A 16 10.10 -3.54 -0.24
C PRO A 16 9.82 -2.36 -1.16
N SER A 17 9.44 -1.21 -0.63
CA SER A 17 9.33 0.01 -1.44
C SER A 17 10.66 0.46 -2.02
N GLN A 18 11.78 0.37 -1.29
CA GLN A 18 13.11 0.66 -1.86
C GLN A 18 13.43 -0.32 -2.99
N THR A 19 13.18 -1.62 -2.80
CA THR A 19 13.34 -2.63 -3.85
C THR A 19 12.48 -2.32 -5.08
N ARG A 20 11.23 -1.86 -4.88
CA ARG A 20 10.34 -1.43 -5.97
C ARG A 20 10.92 -0.27 -6.77
N TYR A 21 11.49 0.73 -6.10
CA TYR A 21 12.11 1.89 -6.76
C TYR A 21 13.40 1.52 -7.51
N VAL A 22 14.19 0.58 -7.00
CA VAL A 22 15.30 -0.02 -7.77
C VAL A 22 14.75 -0.68 -9.04
N GLY A 23 13.63 -1.40 -8.95
CA GLY A 23 12.94 -1.96 -10.12
C GLY A 23 12.41 -0.90 -11.09
N TYR A 24 11.89 0.23 -10.60
CA TYR A 24 11.49 1.35 -11.46
C TYR A 24 12.68 1.97 -12.19
N TYR A 25 13.82 2.11 -11.52
CA TYR A 25 15.04 2.59 -12.16
C TYR A 25 15.55 1.63 -13.23
N ASP A 26 15.52 0.31 -12.97
CA ASP A 26 15.84 -0.72 -13.95
C ASP A 26 14.94 -0.61 -15.21
N LYS A 27 13.62 -0.42 -15.02
CA LYS A 27 12.68 -0.14 -16.13
C LYS A 27 13.06 1.14 -16.89
N ILE A 28 13.44 2.22 -16.20
CA ILE A 28 13.87 3.47 -16.87
C ILE A 28 15.08 3.21 -17.78
N LEU A 29 16.08 2.46 -17.30
CA LEU A 29 17.29 2.16 -18.07
C LEU A 29 17.00 1.26 -19.28
N HIS A 30 16.18 0.22 -19.11
CA HIS A 30 16.09 -0.87 -20.08
C HIS A 30 14.82 -0.88 -20.94
N ILE A 31 13.73 -0.26 -20.47
CA ILE A 31 12.44 -0.19 -21.19
C ILE A 31 12.20 1.21 -21.74
N TYR A 32 12.49 2.24 -20.94
CA TYR A 32 12.26 3.64 -21.33
C TYR A 32 13.50 4.33 -21.91
N ASN A 33 14.57 3.59 -22.25
CA ASN A 33 15.79 4.12 -22.87
C ASN A 33 16.39 5.34 -22.16
N HIS A 34 16.50 5.27 -20.83
CA HIS A 34 16.99 6.34 -19.95
C HIS A 34 16.07 7.56 -19.84
N GLU A 35 14.87 7.51 -20.41
CA GLU A 35 13.86 8.55 -20.24
C GLU A 35 12.85 8.18 -19.15
N MET A 36 12.26 9.20 -18.52
CA MET A 36 11.19 8.97 -17.55
C MET A 36 9.93 8.48 -18.27
N PRO A 37 9.17 7.53 -17.68
CA PRO A 37 7.86 7.17 -18.22
C PRO A 37 6.95 8.40 -18.29
N PRO A 38 5.99 8.43 -19.23
CA PRO A 38 4.99 9.48 -19.30
C PRO A 38 4.26 9.65 -17.97
N THR A 39 4.04 10.92 -17.59
CA THR A 39 3.25 11.23 -16.39
C THR A 39 1.86 10.60 -16.50
N LYS A 40 1.49 9.81 -15.50
CA LYS A 40 0.15 9.23 -15.39
C LYS A 40 -0.59 9.83 -14.20
N VAL A 41 -1.77 10.39 -14.46
CA VAL A 41 -2.73 10.81 -13.43
C VAL A 41 -3.77 9.70 -13.28
N VAL A 42 -4.06 9.28 -12.05
CA VAL A 42 -4.99 8.17 -11.78
C VAL A 42 -5.92 8.49 -10.61
N THR A 43 -7.17 8.05 -10.69
CA THR A 43 -8.11 8.12 -9.56
C THR A 43 -8.07 6.79 -8.80
N LEU A 44 -7.98 6.83 -7.47
CA LEU A 44 -8.02 5.61 -6.66
C LEU A 44 -9.48 5.16 -6.46
N ASN A 45 -9.86 4.05 -7.10
CA ASN A 45 -11.24 3.56 -7.06
C ASN A 45 -11.50 2.69 -5.84
N SER A 46 -10.60 1.74 -5.56
CA SER A 46 -10.74 0.85 -4.41
C SER A 46 -9.42 0.34 -3.87
N ILE A 47 -9.47 -0.08 -2.61
CA ILE A 47 -8.41 -0.83 -1.92
C ILE A 47 -9.04 -2.10 -1.38
N VAL A 48 -8.48 -3.27 -1.69
CA VAL A 48 -8.88 -4.55 -1.11
C VAL A 48 -7.74 -5.08 -0.25
N ILE A 49 -8.04 -5.42 1.00
CA ILE A 49 -7.10 -6.01 1.96
C ILE A 49 -7.56 -7.44 2.25
N THR A 50 -6.73 -8.43 1.92
CA THR A 50 -7.02 -9.85 2.15
C THR A 50 -6.37 -10.36 3.43
N ALA A 51 -6.82 -11.52 3.93
CA ALA A 51 -6.37 -12.15 5.17
C ALA A 51 -6.55 -11.26 6.42
N ILE A 52 -7.60 -10.44 6.43
CA ILE A 52 -7.85 -9.41 7.44
C ILE A 52 -8.13 -9.99 8.84
N ALA A 53 -8.64 -11.22 8.94
CA ALA A 53 -9.10 -11.82 10.21
C ALA A 53 -8.02 -11.91 11.30
N SER A 54 -6.74 -11.96 10.94
CA SER A 54 -5.62 -12.01 11.90
C SER A 54 -5.07 -10.64 12.29
N ILE A 55 -5.60 -9.55 11.72
CA ILE A 55 -5.11 -8.18 11.90
C ILE A 55 -6.09 -7.39 12.76
N GLY A 56 -5.63 -6.91 13.91
CA GLY A 56 -6.41 -5.99 14.75
C GLY A 56 -7.70 -6.63 15.25
N ASN A 57 -8.83 -6.02 14.93
CA ASN A 57 -10.16 -6.53 15.24
C ASN A 57 -10.61 -7.66 14.29
N GLY A 58 -9.88 -7.89 13.20
CA GLY A 58 -10.19 -8.92 12.22
C GLY A 58 -11.24 -8.51 11.17
N ASP A 59 -11.69 -7.26 11.19
CA ASP A 59 -12.74 -6.73 10.30
C ASP A 59 -12.39 -5.37 9.69
N GLY A 60 -11.19 -4.85 9.96
CA GLY A 60 -10.73 -3.54 9.51
C GLY A 60 -11.27 -2.35 10.30
N SER A 61 -12.20 -2.53 11.25
CA SER A 61 -12.82 -1.43 12.01
C SER A 61 -11.83 -0.61 12.85
N ASP A 62 -10.71 -1.22 13.25
CA ASP A 62 -9.64 -0.55 13.98
C ASP A 62 -8.64 0.19 13.06
N LEU A 63 -8.74 -0.01 11.74
CA LEU A 63 -7.82 0.56 10.77
C LEU A 63 -8.23 1.95 10.31
N PHE A 64 -7.22 2.76 10.03
CA PHE A 64 -7.34 4.00 9.28
C PHE A 64 -6.10 4.16 8.41
N PHE A 65 -6.19 4.93 7.34
CA PHE A 65 -5.07 5.12 6.43
C PHE A 65 -4.90 6.57 6.00
N THR A 66 -3.68 6.91 5.61
CA THR A 66 -3.35 8.20 5.01
C THR A 66 -2.78 7.99 3.62
N ILE A 67 -3.08 8.92 2.72
CA ILE A 67 -2.47 8.99 1.39
C ILE A 67 -1.72 10.31 1.31
N SER A 68 -0.45 10.25 0.95
CA SER A 68 0.37 11.43 0.71
C SER A 68 1.09 11.35 -0.63
N ASN A 69 1.37 12.51 -1.22
CA ASN A 69 2.22 12.66 -2.38
C ASN A 69 3.48 13.41 -1.94
N TYR A 70 4.63 12.76 -1.96
CA TYR A 70 5.81 13.22 -1.23
C TYR A 70 5.46 13.60 0.22
N ASP A 71 5.60 14.88 0.59
CA ASP A 71 5.35 15.42 1.93
C ASP A 71 3.93 16.00 2.09
N GLU A 72 3.12 16.06 1.03
CA GLU A 72 1.76 16.59 1.08
C GLU A 72 0.75 15.50 1.46
N LEU A 73 0.08 15.69 2.61
CA LEU A 73 -1.04 14.83 3.01
C LEU A 73 -2.27 15.14 2.15
N LEU A 74 -2.63 14.22 1.27
CA LEU A 74 -3.81 14.34 0.41
C LEU A 74 -5.10 13.95 1.14
N GLY A 75 -5.01 12.95 2.03
CA GLY A 75 -6.17 12.56 2.82
C GLY A 75 -5.89 11.57 3.93
N LYS A 76 -6.83 11.52 4.88
CA LYS A 76 -6.88 10.58 5.99
C LYS A 76 -8.27 9.98 6.04
N PHE A 77 -8.36 8.66 6.09
CA PHE A 77 -9.59 7.90 5.93
C PHE A 77 -9.75 6.92 7.09
N GLN A 78 -10.89 6.97 7.76
CA GLN A 78 -11.26 6.03 8.81
C GLN A 78 -12.06 4.87 8.22
N LEU A 79 -11.79 3.63 8.65
CA LEU A 79 -12.63 2.48 8.28
C LEU A 79 -13.74 2.20 9.30
N ARG A 80 -13.67 2.77 10.49
CA ARG A 80 -14.81 2.72 11.42
C ARG A 80 -15.99 3.49 10.82
N GLN A 81 -17.20 2.93 10.92
CA GLN A 81 -18.41 3.71 10.71
C GLN A 81 -18.60 4.58 11.94
N ASP A 82 -18.11 5.81 11.91
CA ASP A 82 -18.57 6.84 12.83
C ASP A 82 -19.41 7.88 12.07
N ASN A 83 -20.35 8.49 12.77
CA ASN A 83 -21.25 9.51 12.22
C ASN A 83 -20.56 10.89 12.11
N GLN A 84 -19.22 10.98 12.13
CA GLN A 84 -18.55 12.25 11.98
C GLN A 84 -18.35 12.60 10.50
N LEU A 85 -18.65 13.86 10.19
CA LEU A 85 -18.45 14.49 8.90
C LEU A 85 -16.94 14.73 8.69
N ASP A 86 -16.17 13.68 8.47
CA ASP A 86 -14.82 13.82 7.93
C ASP A 86 -14.91 14.25 6.44
N THR A 87 -14.08 15.20 6.04
CA THR A 87 -14.03 15.73 4.66
C THR A 87 -13.59 14.67 3.64
N ASN A 88 -12.81 13.69 4.10
CA ASN A 88 -12.35 12.52 3.35
C ASN A 88 -13.14 11.30 3.80
N SER A 89 -14.08 10.86 2.97
CA SER A 89 -14.91 9.68 3.26
C SER A 89 -14.59 8.53 2.31
N CYS A 90 -14.84 7.32 2.82
CA CYS A 90 -14.80 6.08 2.05
C CYS A 90 -15.88 5.14 2.59
N LYS A 91 -16.29 4.15 1.78
CA LYS A 91 -17.08 3.02 2.24
C LYS A 91 -16.15 1.85 2.49
N ASN A 92 -16.45 1.08 3.54
CA ASN A 92 -15.77 -0.17 3.83
C ASN A 92 -16.79 -1.30 3.94
N GLU A 93 -16.44 -2.46 3.41
CA GLU A 93 -17.24 -3.68 3.44
C GLU A 93 -16.35 -4.86 3.84
N HIS A 94 -16.69 -5.51 4.94
CA HIS A 94 -16.02 -6.72 5.39
C HIS A 94 -16.75 -7.96 4.87
N ASN A 95 -16.06 -8.75 4.04
CA ASN A 95 -16.51 -10.07 3.63
C ASN A 95 -15.76 -11.14 4.44
N ARG A 96 -16.48 -11.77 5.38
CA ARG A 96 -15.94 -12.81 6.27
C ARG A 96 -15.61 -14.11 5.56
N GLU A 97 -16.39 -14.48 4.54
CA GLU A 97 -16.22 -15.74 3.80
C GLU A 97 -14.93 -15.72 2.97
N GLU A 98 -14.64 -14.57 2.36
CA GLU A 98 -13.42 -14.34 1.58
C GLU A 98 -12.26 -13.78 2.40
N ASP A 99 -12.46 -13.56 3.71
CA ASP A 99 -11.45 -13.03 4.63
C ASP A 99 -10.80 -11.73 4.10
N LYS A 100 -11.64 -10.76 3.71
CA LYS A 100 -11.19 -9.50 3.10
C LYS A 100 -12.02 -8.29 3.51
N VAL A 101 -11.41 -7.11 3.47
CA VAL A 101 -12.08 -5.82 3.52
C VAL A 101 -11.92 -5.10 2.19
N THR A 102 -13.01 -4.61 1.63
CA THR A 102 -13.04 -3.76 0.44
C THR A 102 -13.32 -2.32 0.86
N ILE A 103 -12.46 -1.39 0.46
CA ILE A 103 -12.61 0.05 0.66
C ILE A 103 -12.91 0.67 -0.71
N SER A 104 -14.03 1.37 -0.83
CA SER A 104 -14.50 1.99 -2.07
C SER A 104 -15.02 3.41 -1.82
N ASP A 105 -15.49 4.10 -2.87
CA ASP A 105 -16.02 5.46 -2.79
C ASP A 105 -15.08 6.43 -2.06
N ILE A 106 -13.78 6.28 -2.30
CA ILE A 106 -12.72 7.04 -1.64
C ILE A 106 -12.73 8.46 -2.22
N ARG A 107 -13.19 9.44 -1.44
CA ARG A 107 -13.20 10.85 -1.83
C ARG A 107 -11.79 11.42 -1.73
N LEU A 108 -11.08 11.43 -2.85
CA LEU A 108 -9.70 11.88 -2.95
C LEU A 108 -9.48 12.54 -4.31
N SER A 109 -8.66 13.59 -4.36
CA SER A 109 -8.19 14.16 -5.62
C SER A 109 -7.37 13.15 -6.43
N PRO A 110 -7.30 13.28 -7.77
CA PRO A 110 -6.46 12.41 -8.60
C PRO A 110 -5.00 12.38 -8.13
N LEU A 111 -4.40 11.20 -8.20
CA LEU A 111 -3.04 10.92 -7.79
C LEU A 111 -2.07 11.08 -8.97
N LYS A 112 -0.87 11.60 -8.68
CA LYS A 112 0.21 11.78 -9.66
C LYS A 112 1.57 11.67 -9.00
N GLY A 113 2.50 10.96 -9.61
CA GLY A 113 3.88 10.87 -9.13
C GLY A 113 4.04 9.84 -8.00
N ASP A 114 4.87 10.15 -7.01
CA ASP A 114 5.23 9.25 -5.92
C ASP A 114 4.21 9.32 -4.78
N VAL A 115 3.42 8.26 -4.64
CA VAL A 115 2.36 8.15 -3.65
C VAL A 115 2.78 7.20 -2.52
N LYS A 116 2.62 7.66 -1.28
CA LYS A 116 2.72 6.83 -0.08
C LYS A 116 1.31 6.55 0.45
N ILE A 117 1.03 5.28 0.76
CA ILE A 117 -0.16 4.91 1.53
C ILE A 117 0.28 4.24 2.82
N MET A 118 -0.20 4.75 3.94
CA MET A 118 0.13 4.24 5.28
C MET A 118 -1.13 3.79 6.00
N PHE A 119 -1.11 2.56 6.53
CA PHE A 119 -2.19 2.00 7.34
C PHE A 119 -1.78 1.97 8.81
N PHE A 120 -2.69 2.43 9.65
CA PHE A 120 -2.55 2.48 11.10
C PHE A 120 -3.66 1.65 11.73
N SER A 121 -3.45 1.24 12.97
CA SER A 121 -4.44 0.53 13.76
C SER A 121 -4.57 1.19 15.13
N THR A 122 -5.81 1.29 15.61
CA THR A 122 -6.12 1.66 17.00
C THR A 122 -6.00 0.46 17.96
N ASN A 123 -5.93 -0.76 17.44
CA ASN A 123 -5.75 -1.97 18.22
C ASN A 123 -4.27 -2.19 18.56
N LYS A 124 -3.95 -2.15 19.86
CA LYS A 124 -2.57 -2.28 20.38
C LYS A 124 -1.89 -3.62 20.05
N LYS A 125 -2.64 -4.64 19.62
CA LYS A 125 -2.08 -5.93 19.19
C LYS A 125 -1.44 -5.85 17.80
N VAL A 126 -1.78 -4.85 17.00
CA VAL A 126 -1.16 -4.66 15.68
C VAL A 126 0.20 -3.99 15.88
N PRO A 127 1.31 -4.64 15.47
CA PRO A 127 2.65 -4.12 15.69
C PRO A 127 2.88 -2.89 14.83
N LYS A 128 3.53 -1.90 15.44
CA LYS A 128 4.11 -0.76 14.72
C LYS A 128 5.59 -1.00 14.52
N ASN A 129 6.10 -0.73 13.31
CA ASN A 129 7.52 -0.82 13.01
C ASN A 129 8.00 0.50 12.40
N TYR A 130 8.50 0.49 11.16
CA TYR A 130 8.91 1.73 10.50
C TYR A 130 7.70 2.67 10.32
N ASP A 131 7.98 3.98 10.36
CA ASP A 131 7.00 5.06 10.19
C ASP A 131 5.83 5.05 11.23
N ASP A 132 6.01 4.41 12.39
CA ASP A 132 5.00 4.31 13.48
C ASP A 132 3.59 3.84 13.02
N CYS A 133 3.56 3.00 11.98
CA CYS A 133 2.32 2.49 11.38
C CYS A 133 2.30 0.96 11.33
N ALA A 134 1.14 0.37 11.04
CA ALA A 134 0.98 -1.08 10.91
C ALA A 134 1.74 -1.58 9.68
N PHE A 135 1.44 -0.98 8.52
CA PHE A 135 2.12 -1.23 7.26
C PHE A 135 1.95 -0.04 6.32
N TYR A 136 2.85 0.07 5.35
CA TYR A 136 2.79 1.10 4.32
C TYR A 136 3.44 0.60 3.04
N PHE A 137 3.33 1.41 1.99
CA PHE A 137 4.06 1.19 0.75
C PHE A 137 4.10 2.49 -0.07
N TRP A 138 5.09 2.56 -0.96
CA TRP A 138 5.23 3.61 -1.97
C TRP A 138 5.05 3.05 -3.37
N PHE A 139 4.44 3.83 -4.25
CA PHE A 139 4.41 3.53 -5.68
C PHE A 139 4.43 4.82 -6.48
N ASN A 140 4.84 4.74 -7.75
CA ASN A 140 4.76 5.86 -8.67
C ASN A 140 3.65 5.61 -9.70
N THR A 141 2.75 6.57 -9.89
CA THR A 141 1.59 6.40 -10.76
C THR A 141 1.96 6.10 -12.22
N SER A 142 3.13 6.56 -12.69
CA SER A 142 3.61 6.37 -14.07
C SER A 142 3.95 4.91 -14.39
N PHE A 143 4.15 4.07 -13.37
CA PHE A 143 4.46 2.65 -13.53
C PHE A 143 3.25 1.73 -13.30
N ILE A 144 2.04 2.29 -13.12
CA ILE A 144 0.82 1.51 -12.97
C ILE A 144 0.39 0.92 -14.32
N GLU A 145 0.39 -0.40 -14.37
CA GLU A 145 -0.05 -1.21 -15.50
C GLU A 145 -1.44 -1.81 -15.21
N ASN A 146 -2.26 -2.04 -16.23
CA ASN A 146 -3.58 -2.69 -16.09
C ASN A 146 -4.51 -2.09 -15.02
N ASN A 147 -4.38 -0.78 -14.77
CA ASN A 147 -5.20 -0.04 -13.81
C ASN A 147 -5.28 -0.68 -12.41
N SER A 148 -4.24 -1.40 -12.01
CA SER A 148 -4.19 -2.07 -10.72
C SER A 148 -2.76 -2.20 -10.19
N LEU A 149 -2.66 -2.35 -8.87
CA LEU A 149 -1.41 -2.67 -8.18
C LEU A 149 -1.71 -3.67 -7.07
N LEU A 150 -1.27 -4.92 -7.25
CA LEU A 150 -1.32 -5.94 -6.21
C LEU A 150 0.03 -6.00 -5.50
N LEU A 151 0.02 -5.85 -4.18
CA LEU A 151 1.18 -6.02 -3.32
C LEU A 151 0.93 -7.16 -2.35
N LYS A 152 1.74 -8.23 -2.46
CA LYS A 152 1.74 -9.32 -1.49
C LYS A 152 2.41 -8.91 -0.19
N ARG A 153 2.27 -9.72 0.86
CA ARG A 153 2.89 -9.50 2.18
C ARG A 153 4.36 -9.10 2.10
N GLU A 154 5.15 -9.78 1.27
CA GLU A 154 6.58 -9.55 1.11
C GLU A 154 6.91 -8.24 0.37
N GLU A 155 5.93 -7.66 -0.31
CA GLU A 155 6.04 -6.41 -1.08
C GLU A 155 5.56 -5.19 -0.28
N LEU A 156 5.13 -5.40 0.98
CA LEU A 156 4.62 -4.36 1.87
C LEU A 156 5.65 -4.02 2.95
N ASP A 157 5.85 -2.72 3.20
CA ASP A 157 6.76 -2.26 4.24
C ASP A 157 6.14 -2.51 5.62
N ASN A 158 6.92 -3.15 6.51
CA ASN A 158 6.55 -3.79 7.79
C ASN A 158 6.09 -5.28 7.70
N PRO A 159 5.10 -5.69 6.88
CA PRO A 159 4.69 -7.09 6.73
C PRO A 159 5.76 -8.02 6.14
N HIS A 160 6.71 -7.51 5.37
CA HIS A 160 7.84 -8.31 4.84
C HIS A 160 8.73 -8.93 5.94
N LYS A 161 8.68 -8.44 7.17
CA LYS A 161 9.51 -8.94 8.27
C LYS A 161 8.90 -10.21 8.87
N ALA A 162 9.61 -11.33 8.82
CA ALA A 162 9.15 -12.62 9.35
C ALA A 162 8.56 -12.57 10.78
N LYS A 163 9.07 -11.69 11.64
CA LYS A 163 8.55 -11.49 13.00
C LYS A 163 7.07 -11.06 13.06
N THR A 164 6.51 -10.53 11.98
CA THR A 164 5.11 -10.05 11.91
C THR A 164 4.16 -11.06 11.25
N TRP A 165 4.66 -12.20 10.77
CA TRP A 165 3.87 -13.17 9.99
C TRP A 165 2.79 -13.92 10.77
N HIS A 166 2.86 -13.91 12.10
CA HIS A 166 1.78 -14.40 12.95
C HIS A 166 0.53 -13.49 12.90
N ILE A 167 0.67 -12.25 12.40
CA ILE A 167 -0.41 -11.27 12.21
C ILE A 167 -0.68 -11.09 10.71
N PHE A 168 0.34 -10.85 9.90
CA PHE A 168 0.22 -10.78 8.44
C PHE A 168 0.47 -12.17 7.84
N ARG A 169 -0.61 -12.92 7.65
CA ARG A 169 -0.56 -14.30 7.12
C ARG A 169 -0.07 -14.33 5.67
N GLU A 170 0.28 -15.52 5.18
CA GLU A 170 0.84 -15.73 3.85
C GLU A 170 -0.03 -15.17 2.70
N THR A 171 -1.35 -15.22 2.85
CA THR A 171 -2.32 -14.70 1.88
C THR A 171 -2.65 -13.21 2.07
N PHE A 172 -1.98 -12.52 3.00
CA PHE A 172 -2.12 -11.08 3.19
C PHE A 172 -1.63 -10.32 1.96
N SER A 173 -2.50 -9.49 1.41
CA SER A 173 -2.19 -8.64 0.25
C SER A 173 -3.03 -7.38 0.26
N VAL A 174 -2.55 -6.37 -0.46
CA VAL A 174 -3.26 -5.13 -0.73
C VAL A 174 -3.38 -4.98 -2.24
N LEU A 175 -4.61 -4.90 -2.75
CA LEU A 175 -4.89 -4.62 -4.15
C LEU A 175 -5.48 -3.22 -4.28
N LEU A 176 -4.81 -2.36 -5.05
CA LEU A 176 -5.36 -1.08 -5.49
C LEU A 176 -5.95 -1.24 -6.88
N THR A 177 -7.12 -0.64 -7.10
CA THR A 177 -7.69 -0.46 -8.44
C THR A 177 -7.82 1.02 -8.75
N PHE A 178 -7.54 1.38 -10.00
CA PHE A 178 -7.47 2.76 -10.45
C PHE A 178 -8.45 3.01 -11.59
N GLY A 179 -9.04 4.20 -11.60
CA GLY A 179 -9.73 4.76 -12.75
C GLY A 179 -8.74 5.54 -13.61
N ASN A 180 -8.94 5.51 -14.93
CA ASN A 180 -8.33 6.49 -15.81
C ASN A 180 -9.10 7.81 -15.64
N GLU A 181 -8.38 8.94 -15.61
CA GLU A 181 -9.01 10.21 -15.97
C GLU A 181 -9.17 10.24 -17.49
N ALA A 182 -10.29 10.81 -17.96
CA ALA A 182 -10.61 10.99 -19.37
C ALA A 182 -9.84 12.16 -19.99
#